data_AF-A0A3E2ECB9-F1
#
_entry.id   AF-A0A3E2ECB9-F1
#
_cell.length_a   1.000
_cell.length_b   1.000
_cell.length_c   1.000
_cell.angle_alpha   90.00
_cell.angle_beta   90.00
_cell.angle_gamma   90.00
#
_symmetry.space_group_name_H-M   'P 1'
#
loop_
_entity.id
_entity.type
_entity.pdbx_description
1 polymer ?
#
loop_
_entity_poly.entity_id
_entity_poly.type
_entity_poly.pdbx_seq_one_letter_code
_entity_poly.pdbx_strand_id
1 'polypeptide(L)' 'MNAAFDSWPAFFAMGGYAFYVWLAVAATLISLLGLVAHTVWQRRQLLAEIGRRQARERRIRHAQQSKQKSAAPREKSL' A
#
# COMPACT_ATOMS: atom_id res chain seq x y z
N MET A 1 38.25 -4.55 33.88
CA MET A 1 37.63 -4.97 32.61
C MET A 1 37.09 -3.72 31.96
N ASN A 2 37.78 -3.16 30.96
CA ASN A 2 37.39 -1.88 30.34
C ASN A 2 36.37 -2.18 29.24
N ALA A 3 35.16 -1.64 29.37
CA ALA A 3 34.19 -1.64 28.27
C ALA A 3 34.73 -0.73 27.17
N ALA A 4 34.65 -1.17 25.91
CA ALA A 4 35.15 -0.39 24.78
C ALA A 4 34.36 0.91 24.54
N PHE A 5 33.22 1.10 25.22
CA PHE A 5 32.34 2.26 25.09
C PHE A 5 31.70 2.59 26.44
N ASP A 6 31.87 3.83 26.91
CA ASP A 6 31.33 4.30 28.19
C ASP A 6 29.85 4.68 28.14
N SER A 7 29.24 4.77 26.95
CA SER A 7 27.82 5.16 26.82
C SER A 7 27.23 4.85 25.44
N TRP A 8 25.91 4.61 25.38
CA TRP A 8 25.14 4.46 24.13
C TRP A 8 25.35 5.62 23.14
N PRO A 9 25.36 6.90 23.57
CA PRO A 9 25.68 8.03 22.71
C PRO A 9 27.11 7.96 22.16
N ALA A 10 28.10 7.50 22.93
CA ALA A 10 29.47 7.33 22.45
C ALA A 10 29.60 6.26 21.36
N PHE A 11 28.71 5.26 21.35
CA PHE A 11 28.64 4.28 20.26
C PHE A 11 28.12 4.91 18.95
N PHE A 12 27.11 5.77 19.05
CA PHE A 12 26.58 6.52 17.90
C PHE A 12 27.46 7.70 17.48
N ALA A 13 28.32 8.18 18.39
CA ALA A 13 29.24 9.29 18.18
C ALA A 13 30.70 8.83 18.26
N MET A 14 31.00 7.59 17.86
CA MET A 14 32.39 7.15 17.67
C MET A 14 33.01 8.03 16.58
N GLY A 15 33.73 9.06 17.01
CA GLY A 15 34.24 10.16 16.19
C GLY A 15 34.78 9.66 14.86
N GLY A 16 34.19 10.15 13.76
CA GLY A 16 34.59 9.86 12.38
C GLY A 16 33.89 8.66 11.72
N TYR A 17 33.69 7.54 12.42
CA TYR A 17 33.22 6.29 11.79
C TYR A 17 31.71 6.10 11.80
N ALA A 18 31.03 6.63 12.80
CA ALA A 18 29.58 6.45 12.93
C ALA A 18 28.81 6.99 11.73
N PHE A 19 29.29 8.06 11.08
CA PHE A 19 28.69 8.61 9.88
C PHE A 19 28.63 7.58 8.74
N TYR A 20 29.73 6.87 8.47
CA TYR A 20 29.79 5.86 7.41
C TYR A 20 28.92 4.65 7.72
N VAL A 21 28.88 4.20 8.98
CA VAL A 21 28.05 3.08 9.42
C VAL A 21 26.57 3.42 9.24
N TRP A 22 26.14 4.60 9.68
CA TRP A 22 24.77 5.05 9.49
C TRP A 22 24.40 5.24 8.03
N LEU A 23 25.33 5.71 7.18
CA LEU A 23 25.10 5.82 5.74
C LEU A 23 24.89 4.44 5.10
N ALA A 24 25.70 3.44 5.49
CA ALA A 24 25.55 2.08 5.01
C ALA A 24 24.22 1.46 5.49
N VAL A 25 23.89 1.60 6.77
CA VAL A 25 22.60 1.14 7.34
C VAL A 25 21.44 1.79 6.61
N ALA A 26 21.48 3.12 6.41
CA ALA A 26 20.45 3.86 5.69
C ALA A 26 20.34 3.40 4.23
N ALA A 27 21.46 3.20 3.53
CA ALA A 27 21.47 2.71 2.16
C ALA A 27 20.82 1.32 2.03
N THR A 28 21.12 0.40 2.96
CA THR A 28 20.48 -0.91 3.02
C THR A 28 18.99 -0.79 3.36
N LEU A 29 18.63 0.03 4.35
CA LEU A 29 17.24 0.26 4.74
C LEU A 29 16.43 0.81 3.58
N ILE A 30 16.95 1.82 2.87
CA ILE A 30 16.31 2.43 1.70
C ILE A 30 16.11 1.40 0.60
N SER A 31 17.10 0.54 0.35
CA SER A 31 16.97 -0.55 -0.64
C SER A 31 15.86 -1.52 -0.26
N LEU A 32 15.79 -1.90 1.02
CA LEU A 32 14.77 -2.81 1.52
C LEU A 32 13.37 -2.17 1.48
N LEU A 33 13.25 -0.93 1.93
CA LEU A 33 12.02 -0.14 1.86
C LEU A 33 11.59 0.06 0.41
N GLY A 34 12.51 0.32 -0.50
CA GLY A 34 12.25 0.44 -1.94
C GLY A 34 11.64 -0.84 -2.50
N LEU A 35 12.21 -2.00 -2.14
CA LEU A 35 11.67 -3.30 -2.56
C LEU A 35 10.28 -3.56 -1.98
N VAL A 36 10.09 -3.35 -0.68
CA VAL A 36 8.80 -3.54 -0.01
C VAL A 36 7.75 -2.58 -0.57
N ALA A 37 8.11 -1.31 -0.74
CA ALA A 37 7.22 -0.30 -1.32
C ALA A 37 6.85 -0.67 -2.75
N HIS A 38 7.80 -1.15 -3.56
CA HIS A 38 7.53 -1.64 -4.90
C HIS A 38 6.54 -2.82 -4.90
N THR A 39 6.76 -3.83 -4.05
CA THR A 39 5.86 -4.97 -3.91
C THR A 39 4.46 -4.56 -3.46
N VAL A 40 4.36 -3.67 -2.46
CA VAL A 40 3.07 -3.15 -1.97
C VAL A 40 2.39 -2.31 -3.05
N TRP A 41 3.13 -1.48 -3.78
CA TRP A 41 2.59 -0.67 -4.86
C TRP A 41 2.01 -1.54 -5.97
N GLN A 42 2.73 -2.57 -6.42
CA GLN A 42 2.20 -3.51 -7.41
C GLN A 42 0.91 -4.19 -6.92
N ARG A 43 0.89 -4.65 -5.67
CA ARG A 43 -0.32 -5.25 -5.07
C ARG A 43 -1.49 -4.27 -4.98
N ARG A 44 -1.21 -2.99 -4.66
CA ARG A 44 -2.23 -1.93 -4.60
C ARG A 44 -2.75 -1.56 -5.98
N GLN A 45 -1.90 -1.54 -7.01
CA GLN A 45 -2.33 -1.29 -8.40
C GLN A 45 -3.29 -2.37 -8.89
N LEU A 46 -2.97 -3.65 -8.64
CA LEU A 46 -3.87 -4.78 -8.92
C LEU A 46 -5.23 -4.63 -8.23
N LEU A 47 -5.25 -4.29 -6.93
CA LEU A 47 -6.49 -4.08 -6.19
C LEU A 47 -7.27 -2.86 -6.66
N ALA A 48 -6.58 -1.76 -7.01
CA ALA A 48 -7.20 -0.56 -7.56
C ALA A 48 -7.83 -0.80 -8.93
N GLU A 49 -7.20 -1.64 -9.76
CA GLU A 49 -7.76 -2.03 -11.05
C GLU A 49 -9.03 -2.89 -10.89
N ILE A 50 -9.04 -3.83 -9.95
CA ILE A 50 -10.22 -4.62 -9.60
C ILE A 50 -11.35 -3.69 -9.10
N GLY A 51 -11.04 -2.73 -8.23
CA GLY A 51 -12.02 -1.76 -7.74
C GLY A 51 -12.66 -0.93 -8.86
N ARG A 52 -11.87 -0.51 -9.85
CA ARG A 52 -12.35 0.21 -11.05
C ARG A 52 -13.26 -0.65 -11.92
N ARG A 53 -12.99 -1.95 -12.06
CA ARG A 53 -13.86 -2.88 -12.80
C ARG A 53 -15.18 -3.12 -12.05
N GLN A 54 -15.11 -3.37 -10.74
CA GLN A 54 -16.29 -3.55 -9.90
C GLN A 54 -17.20 -2.30 -9.86
N ALA A 55 -16.64 -1.09 -9.82
CA ALA A 55 -17.42 0.15 -9.82
C ALA A 55 -18.23 0.31 -11.12
N ARG A 56 -17.66 -0.10 -12.26
CA ARG A 56 -18.37 -0.11 -13.55
C ARG A 56 -19.47 -1.17 -13.60
N GLU A 57 -19.17 -2.40 -13.19
CA GLU A 57 -20.16 -3.47 -13.18
C GLU A 57 -21.36 -3.17 -12.26
N ARG A 58 -21.12 -2.58 -11.08
CA ARG A 58 -22.20 -2.17 -10.17
C ARG A 58 -23.14 -1.17 -10.84
N ARG A 59 -22.61 -0.17 -11.55
CA ARG A 59 -23.42 0.82 -12.28
C ARG A 59 -24.30 0.19 -13.34
N ILE A 60 -23.77 -0.77 -14.10
CA ILE A 60 -24.53 -1.46 -15.16
C ILE A 60 -25.63 -2.34 -14.54
N ARG A 61 -25.33 -3.07 -13.45
CA ARG A 61 -26.33 -3.90 -12.75
C ARG A 61 -27.48 -3.08 -12.16
N HIS A 62 -27.17 -1.92 -11.55
CA HIS A 62 -28.21 -1.03 -11.03
C HIS A 62 -29.10 -0.45 -12.15
N ALA A 63 -28.52 -0.10 -13.30
CA ALA A 63 -29.28 0.37 -14.47
C ALA A 63 -30.15 -0.73 -15.11
N GLN A 64 -29.70 -1.99 -15.09
CA GLN A 64 -30.51 -3.11 -15.57
C GLN A 64 -31.66 -3.45 -14.61
N GLN A 65 -31.44 -3.41 -13.29
CA GLN A 65 -32.50 -3.63 -12.31
C GLN A 65 -33.59 -2.54 -12.35
N SER A 66 -33.21 -1.27 -12.58
CA SER A 66 -34.20 -0.20 -12.74
C SER A 66 -35.01 -0.34 -14.02
N LYS A 67 -34.39 -0.80 -15.13
CA LYS A 67 -35.06 -1.07 -16.41
C LYS A 67 -36.00 -2.29 -16.34
N GLN A 68 -35.63 -3.32 -15.58
CA GLN A 68 -36.48 -4.51 -15.37
C GLN A 68 -37.69 -4.18 -14.47
N LYS A 69 -37.50 -3.39 -13.41
CA LYS A 69 -38.60 -2.95 -12.52
C LYS A 69 -39.61 -2.01 -13.19
N SER A 70 -39.22 -1.30 -14.25
CA SER A 70 -40.11 -0.43 -15.01
C SER A 70 -40.81 -1.13 -16.17
N ALA A 71 -40.43 -2.37 -16.51
CA ALA A 71 -41.02 -3.17 -17.59
C ALA A 71 -42.05 -4.22 -17.13
N ALA A 72 -42.20 -4.48 -15.83
CA ALA A 72 -43.26 -5.33 -15.28
C ALA A 72 -43.70 -4.76 -13.92
N PRO A 73 -44.99 -4.43 -13.65
CA PRO A 73 -46.21 -4.98 -14.25
C PRO A 73 -47.31 -3.92 -14.53
N ARG A 74 -47.72 -3.73 -15.79
CA ARG A 74 -48.98 -3.04 -16.15
C ARG A 74 -50.01 -4.02 -16.76
N GLU A 75 -49.98 -5.27 -16.29
CA GLU A 75 -50.81 -6.39 -16.76
C GLU A 75 -51.74 -6.95 -15.65
N LYS A 76 -52.05 -6.15 -14.63
CA LYS A 76 -53.01 -6.51 -13.56
C LYS A 76 -54.00 -5.40 -13.22
N SER A 77 -54.54 -4.73 -14.23
CA SER A 77 -55.77 -3.95 -14.07
C SER A 77 -56.74 -4.39 -15.15
N LEU A 78 -57.36 -5.54 -14.87
CA LEU A 78 -58.69 -5.92 -15.33
C LEU A 78 -59.71 -4.86 -14.89
#